data_AF-A0A7J9I734-F1
#
_entry.id   AF-A0A7J9I734-F1
#
_cell.length_a   1.000
_cell.length_b   1.000
_cell.length_c   1.000
_cell.angle_alpha   90.00
_cell.angle_beta   90.00
_cell.angle_gamma   90.00
#
_symmetry.space_group_name_H-M   'P 1'
#
loop_
_entity.id
_entity.type
_entity.pdbx_description
1 polymer ?
#
loop_
_entity_poly.entity_id
_entity_poly.type
_entity_poly.pdbx_seq_one_letter_code
_entity_poly.pdbx_strand_id
1 'polypeptide(L)'
;MLEKVLPHAMLKAKPNFESRIRKLKRDWAIVYDMLSGKYNGSFGWDEYRQMVVAEDAVWNSYIRVRIISYLYYLILIKLISNVDSFFFL
;
A
#
# COMPACT_ATOMS: atom_id res chain seq x y z
N MET A 1 9.41 -15.53 13.75
CA MET A 1 10.25 -14.31 13.65
C MET A 1 9.83 -13.20 14.63
N LEU A 2 8.53 -12.99 14.91
CA LEU A 2 8.05 -11.93 15.83
C LEU A 2 8.37 -12.17 17.32
N GLU A 3 8.39 -13.43 17.78
CA GLU A 3 8.72 -13.77 19.18
C GLU A 3 10.14 -13.35 19.59
N LYS A 4 11.09 -13.28 18.64
CA LYS A 4 12.46 -12.80 18.91
C LYS A 4 12.52 -11.28 19.07
N VAL A 5 11.60 -10.55 18.45
CA VAL A 5 11.56 -9.07 18.49
C VAL A 5 10.74 -8.58 19.68
N LEU A 6 9.72 -9.33 20.12
CA LEU A 6 8.82 -8.97 21.22
C LEU A 6 8.53 -10.17 22.14
N PRO A 7 9.51 -10.60 22.95
CA PRO A 7 9.45 -11.87 23.72
C PRO A 7 8.41 -11.87 24.86
N HIS A 8 7.97 -10.71 25.35
CA HIS A 8 7.06 -10.60 26.49
C HIS A 8 5.63 -10.18 26.12
N ALA A 9 5.32 -10.05 24.83
CA ALA A 9 4.01 -9.57 24.39
C ALA A 9 2.88 -10.62 24.56
N MET A 10 3.19 -11.83 25.05
CA MET A 10 2.26 -12.96 25.24
C MET A 10 1.36 -13.22 24.01
N LEU A 11 1.89 -12.97 22.80
CA LEU A 11 1.13 -13.04 21.55
C LEU A 11 0.99 -14.49 21.10
N LYS A 12 -0.07 -15.16 21.57
CA LYS A 12 -0.35 -16.58 21.26
C LYS A 12 -0.90 -16.86 19.86
N ALA A 13 -1.10 -15.89 18.96
CA ALA A 13 -1.90 -16.15 17.76
C ALA A 13 -1.09 -16.55 16.50
N LYS A 14 -1.37 -17.78 16.05
CA LYS A 14 -1.81 -18.22 14.69
C LYS A 14 -1.91 -17.13 13.59
N PRO A 15 -1.90 -17.51 12.27
CA PRO A 15 -1.68 -16.67 11.07
C PRO A 15 -2.44 -15.33 10.91
N ASN A 16 -3.40 -15.04 11.78
CA ASN A 16 -4.10 -13.76 11.90
C ASN A 16 -3.16 -12.57 12.20
N PHE A 17 -2.16 -12.72 13.08
CA PHE A 17 -1.30 -11.56 13.38
C PHE A 17 -0.41 -11.15 12.21
N GLU A 18 0.09 -12.10 11.45
CA GLU A 18 0.89 -11.80 10.26
C GLU A 18 0.06 -11.08 9.20
N SER A 19 -1.20 -11.50 8.98
CA SER A 19 -2.09 -10.83 8.04
C SER A 19 -2.44 -9.41 8.50
N ARG A 20 -2.66 -9.21 9.81
CA ARG A 20 -2.89 -7.88 10.41
C ARG A 20 -1.67 -6.98 10.28
N ILE A 21 -0.46 -7.47 10.57
CA ILE A 21 0.78 -6.70 10.41
C ILE A 21 1.01 -6.35 8.94
N ARG A 22 0.78 -7.29 8.01
CA ARG A 22 0.90 -7.03 6.58
C ARG A 22 -0.10 -5.98 6.11
N LYS A 23 -1.32 -5.98 6.66
CA LYS A 23 -2.33 -4.95 6.39
C LYS A 23 -1.87 -3.58 6.91
N LEU A 24 -1.46 -3.49 8.17
CA LEU A 24 -0.95 -2.26 8.78
C LEU A 24 0.24 -1.67 8.03
N LYS A 25 1.21 -2.50 7.60
CA LYS A 25 2.34 -2.05 6.79
C LYS A 25 1.91 -1.45 5.46
N ARG A 26 0.91 -2.05 4.78
CA ARG A 26 0.36 -1.52 3.52
C ARG A 26 -0.37 -0.20 3.75
N ASP A 27 -1.22 -0.14 4.76
CA ASP A 27 -1.99 1.06 5.09
C ASP A 27 -1.05 2.22 5.47
N TRP A 28 -0.02 1.93 6.27
CA TRP A 28 1.02 2.91 6.62
C TRP A 28 1.79 3.40 5.39
N ALA A 29 2.21 2.50 4.49
CA ALA A 29 2.93 2.88 3.28
C ALA A 29 2.08 3.80 2.39
N ILE A 30 0.77 3.59 2.34
CA ILE A 30 -0.17 4.46 1.62
C ILE A 30 -0.24 5.85 2.25
N VAL A 31 -0.41 5.93 3.56
CA VAL A 31 -0.48 7.22 4.28
C VAL A 31 0.85 7.96 4.17
N TYR A 32 1.97 7.25 4.30
CA TYR A 32 3.30 7.80 4.12
C TYR A 32 3.51 8.35 2.70
N ASP A 33 3.08 7.62 1.67
CA ASP A 33 3.13 8.08 0.28
C ASP A 33 2.25 9.32 0.05
N MET A 34 1.07 9.40 0.66
CA MET A 34 0.22 10.59 0.58
C MET A 34 0.87 11.82 1.21
N LEU A 35 1.52 11.66 2.38
CA LEU A 35 2.12 12.77 3.12
C LEU A 35 3.54 13.13 2.63
N SER A 36 4.27 12.18 2.06
CA SER A 36 5.72 12.29 1.76
C SER A 36 6.06 12.11 0.29
N GLY A 37 5.16 11.52 -0.50
CA GLY A 37 5.32 11.32 -1.94
C GLY A 37 4.93 12.57 -2.71
N LYS A 38 5.35 12.63 -3.99
CA LYS A 38 5.40 13.78 -4.95
C LYS A 38 4.28 14.84 -4.87
N TYR A 39 3.15 14.53 -4.27
CA TYR A 39 2.06 15.43 -3.91
C TYR A 39 2.24 16.10 -2.53
N ASN A 40 3.48 16.21 -2.01
CA ASN A 40 3.83 16.67 -0.66
C ASN A 40 3.19 18.00 -0.21
N GLY A 41 2.62 18.79 -1.13
CA GLY A 41 1.95 20.06 -0.82
C GLY A 41 0.41 20.00 -0.84
N SER A 42 -0.20 18.88 -1.24
CA SER A 42 -1.64 18.81 -1.50
C SER A 42 -2.40 17.94 -0.50
N PHE A 43 -1.72 17.04 0.19
CA PHE A 43 -2.26 16.26 1.30
C PHE A 43 -1.73 16.80 2.63
N GLY A 44 -2.65 17.08 3.55
CA GLY A 44 -2.36 17.44 4.93
C GLY A 44 -2.75 16.32 5.89
N TRP A 45 -2.30 16.47 7.14
CA TRP A 45 -2.70 15.62 8.26
C TRP A 45 -3.58 16.43 9.22
N ASP A 46 -4.79 15.92 9.49
CA ASP A 46 -5.66 16.47 10.51
C ASP A 46 -5.34 15.83 11.86
N GLU A 47 -4.68 16.58 12.74
CA GLU A 47 -4.28 16.11 14.07
C GLU A 47 -5.47 15.83 14.99
N TYR A 48 -6.62 16.48 14.80
CA TYR A 48 -7.79 16.24 15.64
C TYR A 48 -8.52 14.97 15.24
N ARG A 49 -8.63 14.72 13.92
CA ARG A 49 -9.30 13.54 13.37
C ARG A 49 -8.37 12.35 13.14
N GLN A 50 -7.05 12.55 13.29
CA GLN A 50 -6.01 11.55 13.03
C GLN A 50 -6.17 10.91 11.64
N MET A 51 -6.36 11.75 10.61
CA MET A 51 -6.58 11.30 9.23
C MET A 51 -5.96 12.24 8.19
N VAL A 52 -5.72 11.69 7.00
CA VAL A 52 -5.28 12.48 5.84
C VAL A 52 -6.44 13.31 5.30
N VAL A 53 -6.18 14.59 5.05
CA VAL A 53 -7.14 15.56 4.49
C VAL A 53 -6.57 16.21 3.24
N ALA A 54 -7.42 16.45 2.25
CA ALA A 54 -7.07 17.12 1.00
C ALA A 54 -8.35 17.57 0.29
N GLU A 55 -8.21 18.49 -0.67
CA GLU A 55 -9.30 18.88 -1.57
C GLU A 55 -9.73 17.71 -2.48
N ASP A 56 -11.00 17.70 -2.90
CA ASP A 56 -11.54 16.66 -3.78
C ASP A 56 -10.76 16.51 -5.09
N ALA A 57 -10.25 17.62 -5.64
CA ALA A 57 -9.42 17.60 -6.84
C ALA A 57 -8.12 16.80 -6.64
N VAL A 58 -7.51 16.92 -5.45
CA VAL A 58 -6.29 16.21 -5.06
C VAL A 58 -6.57 14.72 -4.88
N TRP A 59 -7.67 14.38 -4.18
CA TRP A 59 -8.12 12.99 -4.03
C TRP A 59 -8.36 12.32 -5.40
N ASN A 60 -9.09 13.00 -6.29
CA ASN A 60 -9.38 12.50 -7.63
C ASN A 60 -8.12 12.30 -8.48
N SER A 61 -7.15 13.21 -8.39
CA SER A 61 -5.88 13.09 -9.08
C SER A 61 -5.06 11.90 -8.59
N TYR A 62 -4.91 11.76 -7.27
CA TYR A 62 -4.17 10.65 -6.66
C TYR A 62 -4.79 9.29 -6.99
N ILE A 63 -6.11 9.17 -6.87
CA ILE A 63 -6.83 7.92 -7.17
C ILE A 63 -6.64 7.54 -8.64
N ARG A 64 -6.76 8.49 -9.58
CA ARG A 64 -6.52 8.20 -11.01
C ARG A 64 -5.11 7.67 -11.24
N VAL A 65 -4.09 8.35 -10.72
CA VAL A 65 -2.69 7.92 -10.90
C VAL A 65 -2.45 6.55 -10.31
N ARG A 66 -2.99 6.27 -9.11
CA ARG A 66 -2.82 4.96 -8.46
C ARG A 66 -3.55 3.84 -9.18
N ILE A 67 -4.78 4.08 -9.66
CA ILE A 67 -5.53 3.10 -10.47
C ILE A 67 -4.81 2.85 -11.78
N ILE A 68 -4.39 3.89 -12.50
CA ILE A 68 -3.68 3.75 -13.78
C ILE A 68 -2.36 2.99 -13.58
N SER A 69 -1.59 3.31 -12.55
CA SER A 69 -0.35 2.60 -12.21
C SER A 69 -0.60 1.11 -11.93
N TYR A 70 -1.63 0.78 -11.14
CA TYR A 70 -1.99 -0.61 -10.84
C TYR A 70 -2.46 -1.37 -12.09
N LEU A 71 -3.30 -0.75 -12.92
CA LEU A 71 -3.75 -1.34 -14.19
C LEU A 71 -2.58 -1.59 -15.14
N TYR A 72 -1.66 -0.65 -15.27
CA TYR A 72 -0.45 -0.82 -16.08
C TYR A 72 0.40 -1.99 -15.57
N TYR A 73 0.63 -2.09 -14.25
CA TYR A 73 1.38 -3.18 -13.65
C TYR A 73 0.72 -4.55 -13.88
N LEU A 74 -0.61 -4.64 -13.75
CA LEU A 74 -1.35 -5.88 -14.04
C LEU A 74 -1.27 -6.29 -15.51
N ILE A 75 -1.42 -5.34 -16.42
CA ILE A 75 -1.29 -5.59 -17.87
C ILE A 75 0.13 -6.04 -18.19
N LEU A 76 1.15 -5.40 -17.61
CA LEU A 76 2.55 -5.75 -17.81
C LEU A 76 2.87 -7.16 -17.31
N ILE A 77 2.41 -7.55 -16.10
CA ILE A 77 2.56 -8.92 -15.61
C ILE A 77 1.91 -9.90 -16.57
N LYS A 78 0.69 -9.61 -17.03
CA LYS A 78 -0.03 -10.47 -17.96
C LYS A 78 0.69 -10.59 -19.31
N LEU A 79 1.30 -9.52 -19.80
CA LEU A 79 2.13 -9.55 -21.00
C LEU A 79 3.38 -10.41 -20.81
N ILE A 80 4.15 -10.20 -19.73
CA ILE A 80 5.38 -10.96 -19.44
C ILE A 80 5.07 -12.45 -19.30
N SER A 81 4.06 -12.81 -18.52
CA SER A 81 3.62 -14.20 -18.37
C SER A 81 3.12 -14.84 -19.66
N ASN A 82 2.54 -14.06 -20.59
CA ASN A 82 2.16 -14.55 -21.91
C ASN A 82 3.39 -14.76 -22.81
N VAL A 83 4.39 -13.88 -22.73
CA VAL A 83 5.66 -14.00 -23.46
C VAL A 83 6.42 -15.23 -23.01
N ASP A 84 6.49 -15.50 -21.70
CA ASP A 84 7.10 -16.73 -21.15
C ASP A 84 6.37 -18.00 -21.61
N SER A 85 5.06 -17.91 -21.87
CA SER A 85 4.26 -19.03 -22.42
C SER A 85 4.52 -19.25 -23.92
N PHE A 86 5.05 -18.24 -24.63
CA PHE A 86 5.35 -18.30 -26.06
C PHE A 86 6.75 -18.86 -26.37
N PHE A 87 7.68 -18.84 -25.41
CA PHE A 87 9.03 -19.40 -25.57
C PHE A 87 9.15 -20.90 -25.24
N PHE A 88 8.06 -21.53 -24.80
CA PHE A 88 7.97 -22.98 -24.53
C PHE A 88 7.16 -23.76 -25.59
N LEU A 89 6.94 -23.16 -26.76
CA LEU A 89 6.30 -23.75 -27.95
C LEU A 89 7.26 -23.64 -29.14
#